data_AF-A0A925ND17-F1
#
_entry.id   AF-A0A925ND17-F1
#
_cell.length_a   1.000
_cell.length_b   1.000
_cell.length_c   1.000
_cell.angle_alpha   90.00
_cell.angle_beta   90.00
_cell.angle_gamma   90.00
#
_symmetry.space_group_name_H-M   'P 1'
#
loop_
_entity.id
_entity.type
_entity.pdbx_description
1 polymer ?
#
loop_
_entity_poly.entity_id
_entity_poly.type
_entity_poly.pdbx_seq_one_letter_code
_entity_poly.pdbx_strand_id
1 'polypeptide(L)'
;MFNSPKAGILKRSSLLEYKQFAAEWFRTLETKKAGNNIDRIDEIAEATDDEIIRRWLWRASIVGGPVAYLVVPFALSILQTFVWAPLMVILWTFAKIIMGVVFALFLFTVYFTFLRPEHGGFDK
;
A
#
# COMPACT_ATOMS: atom_id res chain seq x y z
N MET A 1 31.03 20.97 18.80
CA MET A 1 30.56 19.78 18.07
C MET A 1 29.05 19.94 17.88
N PHE A 2 28.61 20.39 16.69
CA PHE A 2 27.22 20.75 16.43
C PHE A 2 26.35 19.48 16.36
N ASN A 3 25.54 19.27 17.39
CA ASN A 3 24.44 18.33 17.35
C ASN A 3 23.39 18.91 16.39
N SER A 4 23.00 18.18 15.35
CA SER A 4 22.10 18.68 14.30
C SER A 4 20.67 18.14 14.50
N PRO A 5 19.82 18.80 15.32
CA PRO A 5 18.41 18.44 15.49
C PRO A 5 17.56 18.69 14.24
N LYS A 6 18.11 19.36 13.22
CA LYS A 6 17.38 19.74 12.00
C LYS A 6 17.08 18.55 11.07
N ALA A 7 17.92 17.51 11.09
CA ALA A 7 17.73 16.34 10.23
C ALA A 7 16.46 15.53 10.61
N GLY A 8 16.12 15.47 11.91
CA GLY A 8 14.93 14.78 12.39
C GLY A 8 13.63 15.52 12.05
N ILE A 9 13.63 16.85 12.12
CA ILE A 9 12.45 17.68 11.85
C ILE A 9 12.11 17.70 10.35
N LEU A 10 13.13 17.84 9.49
CA LEU A 10 12.99 17.78 8.02
C LEU A 10 12.52 16.40 7.52
N LYS A 11 12.98 15.32 8.15
CA LYS A 11 12.53 13.96 7.82
C LYS A 11 11.10 13.70 8.30
N ARG A 12 10.66 14.36 9.38
CA ARG A 12 9.30 14.26 9.91
C ARG A 12 8.30 15.03 9.05
N SER A 13 8.67 16.22 8.56
CA SER A 13 7.83 17.00 7.65
C SER A 13 7.66 16.30 6.30
N SER A 14 8.73 15.76 5.71
CA SER A 14 8.63 15.05 4.43
C SER A 14 7.83 13.74 4.54
N LEU A 15 7.92 13.00 5.64
CA LEU A 15 7.07 11.82 5.87
C LEU A 15 5.58 12.19 6.04
N LEU A 16 5.29 13.32 6.69
CA LEU A 16 3.93 13.84 6.82
C LEU A 16 3.37 14.30 5.46
N GLU A 17 4.17 14.98 4.66
CA GLU A 17 3.80 15.41 3.30
C GLU A 17 3.54 14.22 2.38
N TYR A 18 4.39 13.19 2.40
CA TYR A 18 4.17 11.96 1.63
C TYR A 18 2.91 11.21 2.07
N LYS A 19 2.61 11.19 3.38
CA LYS A 19 1.37 10.62 3.91
C LYS A 19 0.14 11.38 3.42
N GLN A 20 0.17 12.71 3.52
CA GLN A 20 -0.93 13.56 3.06
C GLN A 20 -1.16 13.40 1.56
N PHE A 21 -0.09 13.39 0.77
CA PHE A 21 -0.17 13.16 -0.68
C PHE A 21 -0.76 11.78 -1.02
N ALA A 22 -0.33 10.73 -0.33
CA ALA A 22 -0.88 9.39 -0.52
C ALA A 22 -2.36 9.33 -0.12
N ALA A 23 -2.74 9.92 1.01
CA ALA A 23 -4.13 9.97 1.47
C ALA A 23 -5.04 10.74 0.48
N GLU A 24 -4.58 11.88 -0.02
CA GLU A 24 -5.31 12.71 -0.98
C GLU A 24 -5.47 11.99 -2.33
N TRP A 25 -4.44 11.27 -2.77
CA TRP A 25 -4.51 10.41 -3.95
C TRP A 25 -5.56 9.30 -3.78
N PHE A 26 -5.56 8.61 -2.64
CA PHE A 26 -6.55 7.56 -2.36
C PHE A 26 -7.97 8.12 -2.22
N ARG A 27 -8.16 9.27 -1.58
CA ARG A 27 -9.47 9.97 -1.54
C ARG A 27 -9.96 10.32 -2.94
N THR A 28 -9.07 10.79 -3.82
CA THR A 28 -9.42 11.12 -5.21
C THR A 28 -9.85 9.88 -6.00
N LEU A 29 -9.18 8.75 -5.78
CA LEU A 29 -9.57 7.48 -6.41
C LEU A 29 -10.90 6.95 -5.86
N GLU A 30 -11.14 7.04 -4.56
CA GLU A 30 -12.39 6.56 -3.95
C GLU A 30 -13.58 7.44 -4.29
N THR A 31 -13.43 8.77 -4.33
CA THR A 31 -14.48 9.70 -4.81
C THR A 31 -14.83 9.45 -6.27
N LYS A 32 -13.82 9.26 -7.14
CA LYS A 32 -14.06 8.84 -8.54
C LYS A 32 -14.78 7.50 -8.64
N LYS A 33 -14.50 6.55 -7.75
CA LYS A 33 -15.12 5.23 -7.73
C LYS A 33 -16.50 5.22 -7.07
N ALA A 34 -16.76 6.14 -6.14
CA ALA A 34 -18.05 6.32 -5.48
C ALA A 34 -19.10 6.96 -6.40
N GLY A 35 -18.66 7.72 -7.41
CA GLY A 35 -19.56 8.29 -8.41
C GLY A 35 -20.53 9.28 -7.76
N ASN A 36 -21.84 9.02 -7.86
CA ASN A 36 -22.89 9.91 -7.34
C ASN A 36 -23.48 9.44 -5.99
N ASN A 37 -22.80 8.55 -5.28
CA ASN A 37 -23.31 7.97 -4.04
C ASN A 37 -22.86 8.82 -2.84
N ILE A 38 -23.71 9.79 -2.46
CA ILE A 38 -23.39 10.87 -1.51
C ILE A 38 -22.99 10.31 -0.14
N ASP A 39 -23.68 9.28 0.36
CA ASP A 39 -23.38 8.67 1.66
C ASP A 39 -21.95 8.10 1.73
N ARG A 40 -21.44 7.56 0.62
CA ARG A 40 -20.06 7.07 0.54
C ARG A 40 -19.03 8.19 0.51
N ILE A 41 -19.38 9.33 -0.09
CA ILE A 41 -18.47 10.47 -0.21
C ILE A 41 -18.30 11.14 1.17
N ASP A 42 -19.38 11.25 1.94
CA ASP A 42 -19.33 11.73 3.34
C ASP A 42 -18.49 10.80 4.23
N GLU A 43 -18.67 9.48 4.09
CA GLU A 43 -17.90 8.50 4.87
C GLU A 43 -16.38 8.55 4.55
N ILE A 44 -16.01 8.90 3.30
CA ILE A 44 -14.62 9.10 2.87
C ILE A 44 -14.06 10.45 3.38
N ALA A 45 -14.92 11.47 3.53
CA ALA A 45 -14.55 12.78 4.04
C ALA A 45 -14.32 12.76 5.56
N GLU A 46 -15.11 11.98 6.30
CA GLU A 46 -14.96 11.82 7.77
C GLU A 46 -13.81 10.88 8.17
N ALA A 47 -13.39 9.96 7.29
CA ALA A 47 -12.32 9.02 7.59
C ALA A 47 -10.95 9.71 7.73
N THR A 48 -10.19 9.35 8.77
CA THR A 48 -8.83 9.88 9.00
C THR A 48 -7.85 9.35 7.96
N ASP A 49 -6.85 10.14 7.55
CA ASP A 49 -5.85 9.78 6.52
C ASP A 49 -5.20 8.40 6.74
N ASP A 50 -4.83 8.08 7.98
CA ASP A 50 -4.25 6.79 8.35
C ASP A 50 -5.24 5.62 8.18
N GLU A 51 -6.55 5.85 8.36
CA GLU A 51 -7.57 4.81 8.15
C GLU A 51 -7.81 4.53 6.67
N ILE A 52 -7.82 5.58 5.83
CA ILE A 52 -7.95 5.45 4.37
C ILE A 52 -6.75 4.70 3.81
N ILE A 53 -5.53 5.11 4.18
CA ILE A 53 -4.29 4.44 3.76
C ILE A 53 -4.30 2.98 4.23
N ARG A 54 -4.67 2.70 5.49
CA ARG A 54 -4.72 1.33 6.02
C ARG A 54 -5.75 0.47 5.29
N ARG A 55 -6.96 1.00 5.02
CA ARG A 55 -8.02 0.29 4.30
C ARG A 55 -7.58 -0.05 2.87
N TRP A 56 -6.89 0.87 2.19
CA TRP A 56 -6.31 0.63 0.87
C TRP A 56 -5.16 -0.37 0.91
N LEU A 57 -4.25 -0.27 1.88
CA LEU A 57 -3.16 -1.24 2.07
C LEU A 57 -3.69 -2.66 2.34
N TRP A 58 -4.74 -2.79 3.15
CA TRP A 58 -5.41 -4.06 3.40
C TRP A 58 -6.10 -4.61 2.15
N ARG A 59 -6.82 -3.78 1.40
CA ARG A 59 -7.43 -4.20 0.12
C ARG A 59 -6.36 -4.62 -0.89
N ALA A 60 -5.29 -3.83 -1.03
CA ALA A 60 -4.17 -4.13 -1.90
C ALA A 60 -3.44 -5.41 -1.47
N SER A 61 -3.35 -5.69 -0.17
CA SER A 61 -2.74 -6.92 0.35
C SER A 61 -3.61 -8.15 0.15
N ILE A 62 -4.90 -8.09 0.52
CA ILE A 62 -5.84 -9.21 0.40
C ILE A 62 -6.04 -9.60 -1.06
N VAL A 63 -6.10 -8.63 -1.97
CA VAL A 63 -6.30 -8.90 -3.40
C VAL A 63 -4.96 -9.13 -4.10
N GLY A 64 -3.96 -8.29 -3.80
CA GLY A 64 -2.64 -8.35 -4.43
C GLY A 64 -1.86 -9.60 -4.07
N GLY A 65 -2.01 -10.15 -2.86
CA GLY A 65 -1.38 -11.40 -2.46
C GLY A 65 -1.77 -12.58 -3.36
N PRO A 66 -3.05 -12.97 -3.42
CA PRO A 66 -3.53 -14.03 -4.30
C PRO A 66 -3.21 -13.77 -5.78
N VAL A 67 -3.33 -12.53 -6.25
CA VAL A 67 -3.02 -12.21 -7.65
C VAL A 67 -1.53 -12.40 -7.94
N ALA A 68 -0.65 -11.85 -7.10
CA ALA A 68 0.79 -11.92 -7.31
C ALA A 68 1.36 -13.33 -7.09
N TYR A 69 0.83 -14.10 -6.14
CA TYR A 69 1.38 -15.41 -5.75
C TYR A 69 0.66 -16.62 -6.34
N LEU A 70 -0.57 -16.48 -6.83
CA LEU A 70 -1.29 -17.57 -7.50
C LEU A 70 -1.52 -17.25 -8.98
N VAL A 71 -2.13 -16.10 -9.30
CA VAL A 71 -2.56 -15.82 -10.68
C VAL A 71 -1.38 -15.56 -11.62
N VAL A 72 -0.41 -14.73 -11.21
CA VAL A 72 0.78 -14.42 -12.01
C VAL A 72 1.63 -15.66 -12.30
N PRO A 73 2.04 -16.48 -11.31
CA PRO A 73 2.82 -17.67 -11.60
C PRO A 73 2.02 -18.70 -12.41
N PHE A 74 0.72 -18.85 -12.17
CA PHE A 74 -0.13 -19.72 -12.97
C PHE A 74 -0.20 -19.28 -14.43
N ALA A 75 -0.43 -17.99 -14.69
CA ALA A 75 -0.43 -17.43 -16.03
C ALA A 75 0.93 -17.61 -16.73
N LEU A 76 2.03 -17.39 -16.01
CA LEU A 76 3.38 -17.63 -16.53
C LEU A 76 3.65 -19.10 -16.83
N SER A 77 3.14 -20.02 -16.01
CA SER A 77 3.25 -21.47 -16.26
C SER A 77 2.52 -21.91 -17.52
N ILE A 78 1.38 -21.31 -17.86
CA ILE A 78 0.69 -21.57 -19.13
C ILE A 78 1.46 -20.92 -20.30
N LEU A 79 1.93 -19.69 -20.11
CA LEU A 79 2.61 -18.93 -21.14
C LEU A 79 3.96 -19.57 -21.55
N GLN A 80 4.62 -20.28 -20.64
CA GLN A 80 5.90 -20.94 -20.91
C GLN A 80 5.83 -21.96 -22.05
N THR A 81 4.64 -22.51 -22.32
CA THR A 81 4.43 -23.51 -23.38
C THR A 81 4.49 -22.87 -24.78
N PHE A 82 4.22 -21.57 -24.89
CA PHE A 82 4.09 -20.86 -26.16
C PHE A 82 5.25 -19.89 -26.42
N VAL A 83 6.02 -19.55 -25.39
CA VAL A 83 7.02 -18.48 -25.43
C VAL A 83 8.43 -19.04 -25.34
N TRP A 84 9.35 -18.38 -26.03
CA TRP A 84 10.76 -18.75 -26.05
C TRP A 84 11.41 -18.67 -24.66
N ALA A 85 12.17 -19.71 -24.29
CA ALA A 85 12.78 -19.89 -22.97
C ALA A 85 13.52 -18.64 -22.39
N PRO A 86 14.39 -17.91 -23.13
CA PRO A 86 15.07 -16.74 -22.56
C PRO A 86 14.11 -15.61 -22.20
N LEU A 87 13.02 -15.44 -22.97
CA LEU A 87 12.02 -14.42 -22.69
C LEU A 87 11.20 -14.77 -21.44
N MET A 88 10.93 -16.08 -21.24
CA MET A 88 10.31 -16.56 -20.00
C MET A 88 11.16 -16.30 -18.76
N VAL A 89 12.50 -16.42 -18.84
CA VAL A 89 13.39 -16.10 -17.72
C VAL A 89 13.27 -14.63 -17.30
N ILE A 90 13.19 -13.72 -18.29
CA ILE A 90 12.99 -12.29 -18.02
C ILE A 90 11.63 -12.05 -17.36
N LEU A 91 10.54 -12.60 -17.90
CA LEU A 91 9.20 -12.46 -17.31
C LEU A 91 9.13 -13.00 -15.88
N TRP A 92 9.73 -14.18 -15.63
CA TRP A 92 9.79 -14.75 -14.29
C TRP A 92 10.59 -13.88 -13.31
N THR A 93 11.64 -13.21 -13.80
CA THR A 93 12.41 -12.27 -12.98
C THR A 93 11.57 -11.06 -12.59
N PHE A 94 10.85 -10.46 -13.54
CA PHE A 94 9.91 -9.37 -13.25
C PHE A 94 8.80 -9.80 -12.30
N ALA A 95 8.23 -11.00 -12.48
CA ALA A 95 7.20 -11.51 -11.59
C ALA A 95 7.68 -11.65 -10.14
N LYS A 96 8.91 -12.12 -9.92
CA LYS A 96 9.52 -12.20 -8.58
C LYS A 96 9.71 -10.82 -7.96
N ILE A 97 10.12 -9.83 -8.75
CA ILE A 97 10.23 -8.43 -8.28
C ILE A 97 8.86 -7.93 -7.83
N ILE A 98 7.82 -8.14 -8.64
CA ILE A 98 6.44 -7.74 -8.32
C ILE A 98 5.96 -8.43 -7.03
N MET A 99 6.16 -9.74 -6.90
CA MET A 99 5.84 -10.49 -5.67
C MET A 99 6.57 -9.90 -4.46
N GLY A 100 7.86 -9.57 -4.60
CA GLY A 100 8.65 -8.94 -3.55
C GLY A 100 8.12 -7.58 -3.12
N VAL A 101 7.70 -6.74 -4.07
CA VAL A 101 7.08 -5.43 -3.79
C VAL A 101 5.75 -5.60 -3.06
N VAL A 102 4.89 -6.52 -3.53
CA VAL A 102 3.60 -6.81 -2.87
C VAL A 102 3.83 -7.32 -1.45
N PHE A 103 4.84 -8.16 -1.23
CA PHE A 103 5.21 -8.65 0.09
C PHE A 103 5.74 -7.53 1.00
N ALA A 104 6.58 -6.64 0.48
CA ALA A 104 7.06 -5.48 1.24
C ALA A 104 5.90 -4.56 1.66
N LEU A 105 4.93 -4.32 0.76
CA LEU A 105 3.71 -3.57 1.07
C LEU A 105 2.85 -4.28 2.11
N PHE A 106 2.74 -5.60 2.03
CA PHE A 106 2.06 -6.40 3.04
C PHE A 106 2.73 -6.27 4.41
N LEU A 107 4.06 -6.43 4.48
CA LEU A 107 4.83 -6.25 5.72
C LEU A 107 4.69 -4.83 6.27
N PHE A 108 4.69 -3.81 5.42
CA PHE A 108 4.46 -2.43 5.84
C PHE A 108 3.05 -2.27 6.41
N THR A 109 2.03 -2.86 5.76
CA THR A 109 0.65 -2.88 6.27
C THR A 109 0.56 -3.50 7.66
N VAL A 110 1.19 -4.67 7.83
CA VAL A 110 1.24 -5.41 9.08
C VAL A 110 1.97 -4.59 10.14
N TYR A 111 3.14 -4.04 9.81
CA TYR A 111 3.93 -3.19 10.69
C TYR A 111 3.13 -1.98 11.20
N PHE A 112 2.45 -1.23 10.31
CA PHE A 112 1.60 -0.10 10.73
C PHE A 112 0.36 -0.53 11.51
N THR A 113 -0.17 -1.72 11.25
CA THR A 113 -1.30 -2.27 12.02
C THR A 113 -0.86 -2.61 13.46
N PHE A 114 0.32 -3.19 13.64
CA PHE A 114 0.86 -3.56 14.95
C PHE A 114 1.53 -2.41 15.70
N LEU A 115 2.03 -1.38 15.00
CA LEU A 115 2.62 -0.20 15.65
C LEU A 115 1.59 0.74 16.27
N ARG A 116 0.29 0.42 16.21
CA ARG A 116 -0.74 1.16 16.93
C ARG A 116 -0.36 1.10 18.42
N PRO A 117 0.22 2.15 19.01
CA PRO A 117 0.35 2.19 20.44
C PRO A 117 -1.08 2.32 20.97
N GLU A 118 -1.39 1.67 22.06
CA GLU A 118 -2.55 2.01 22.88
C GLU A 118 -2.42 3.45 23.42
N HIS A 119 -2.52 4.46 22.56
CA HIS A 119 -2.85 5.82 23.01
C HIS A 119 -4.35 5.88 23.24
N GLY A 120 -4.78 5.19 24.29
CA GLY A 120 -6.17 5.17 24.75
C GLY A 120 -6.34 4.66 26.20
N GLY A 121 -5.26 4.60 26.98
CA GLY A 121 -5.28 4.11 28.36
C GLY A 121 -4.65 5.06 29.35
N PHE A 122 -5.05 6.34 29.34
CA PHE A 122 -4.99 7.25 30.50
C PHE A 122 -5.87 8.47 30.18
N ASP A 123 -7.15 8.44 30.58
CA ASP A 123 -7.68 9.35 31.61
C ASP A 123 -9.19 9.09 31.80
N LYS A 124 -9.53 8.39 32.89
CA LYS A 124 -10.62 8.64 33.85
C LYS A 124 -10.74 7.46 34.82
#